data_AF-A0A9D0HFU3-F1
#
_entry.id   AF-A0A9D0HFU3-F1
#
_cell.length_a   1.000
_cell.length_b   1.000
_cell.length_c   1.000
_cell.angle_alpha   90.00
_cell.angle_beta   90.00
_cell.angle_gamma   90.00
#
_symmetry.space_group_name_H-M   'P 1'
#
loop_
_entity.id
_entity.type
_entity.pdbx_description
1 polymer ?
#
loop_
_entity_poly.entity_id
_entity_poly.type
_entity_poly.pdbx_seq_one_letter_code
_entity_poly.pdbx_strand_id
1 'polypeptide(L)'
;DINPQKRAMAERFGMTHFVNPTEVEDDLVPYLVNLTKGGADYSFECIGRTDTMRQALECCHKGWGESIIIGVAGAGQEISTRPFQLVTGRVWRGSAFGGARGRTDVPKIVDWYMAGKIQIDPLITHNMPLEKINDAFDLMHEGKSIRTVITY
;
A
#
# COMPACT_ATOMS: atom_id res chain seq x y z
N ASP A 1 1.84 2.79 -9.65
CA ASP A 1 2.60 3.84 -8.97
C ASP A 1 3.08 4.85 -10.02
N ILE A 2 3.14 6.14 -9.70
CA ILE A 2 3.65 7.18 -10.62
C ILE A 2 5.17 7.23 -10.68
N ASN A 3 5.86 6.60 -9.71
CA ASN A 3 7.31 6.51 -9.68
C ASN A 3 7.78 5.15 -10.22
N PRO A 4 8.30 5.08 -11.45
CA PRO A 4 8.76 3.82 -12.05
C PRO A 4 9.96 3.20 -11.30
N GLN A 5 10.70 3.98 -10.52
CA GLN A 5 11.83 3.47 -9.72
C GLN A 5 11.37 2.50 -8.62
N LYS A 6 10.09 2.53 -8.22
CA LYS A 6 9.53 1.60 -7.23
C LYS A 6 9.32 0.18 -7.78
N ARG A 7 9.28 0.02 -9.12
CA ARG A 7 8.95 -1.24 -9.79
C ARG A 7 9.88 -2.39 -9.40
N ALA A 8 11.20 -2.19 -9.50
CA ALA A 8 12.17 -3.26 -9.25
C ALA A 8 12.07 -3.81 -7.83
N MET A 9 11.85 -2.93 -6.83
CA MET A 9 11.64 -3.37 -5.46
C MET A 9 10.30 -4.11 -5.31
N ALA A 10 9.22 -3.59 -5.89
CA ALA A 10 7.93 -4.24 -5.79
C ALA A 10 7.91 -5.63 -6.46
N GLU A 11 8.59 -5.81 -7.60
CA GLU A 11 8.77 -7.12 -8.26
C GLU A 11 9.54 -8.10 -7.37
N ARG A 12 10.58 -7.64 -6.64
CA ARG A 12 11.29 -8.46 -5.64
C ARG A 12 10.37 -8.98 -4.54
N PHE A 13 9.35 -8.21 -4.16
CA PHE A 13 8.34 -8.59 -3.17
C PHE A 13 7.12 -9.32 -3.78
N GLY A 14 7.18 -9.73 -5.05
CA GLY A 14 6.18 -10.59 -5.69
C GLY A 14 5.14 -9.87 -6.55
N MET A 15 5.29 -8.57 -6.81
CA MET A 15 4.42 -7.86 -7.75
C MET A 15 4.60 -8.42 -9.16
N THR A 16 3.48 -8.77 -9.81
CA THR A 16 3.47 -9.36 -11.16
C THR A 16 3.14 -8.35 -12.27
N HIS A 17 2.42 -7.28 -11.93
CA HIS A 17 2.01 -6.24 -12.86
C HIS A 17 2.27 -4.88 -12.22
N PHE A 18 2.89 -3.98 -12.97
CA PHE A 18 3.08 -2.59 -12.57
C PHE A 18 2.25 -1.69 -13.49
N VAL A 19 1.44 -0.82 -12.90
CA VAL A 19 0.61 0.14 -13.65
C VAL A 19 0.97 1.54 -13.18
N ASN A 20 1.46 2.37 -14.11
CA ASN A 20 1.57 3.80 -13.90
C ASN A 20 0.28 4.48 -14.37
N PRO A 21 -0.52 5.08 -13.46
CA PRO A 21 -1.79 5.67 -13.85
C PRO A 21 -1.64 6.85 -14.83
N THR A 22 -0.47 7.47 -14.95
CA THR A 22 -0.24 8.55 -15.94
C THR A 22 0.00 8.04 -17.35
N GLU A 23 0.21 6.73 -17.52
CA GLU A 23 0.44 6.07 -18.82
C GLU A 23 -0.83 5.34 -19.31
N VAL A 24 -1.90 5.36 -18.53
CA VAL A 24 -3.20 4.81 -18.93
C VAL A 24 -3.97 5.91 -19.65
N GLU A 25 -4.26 5.71 -20.95
CA GLU A 25 -4.99 6.69 -21.78
C GLU A 25 -6.47 6.79 -21.40
N ASP A 26 -7.06 5.70 -20.91
CA ASP A 26 -8.45 5.58 -20.49
C ASP A 26 -8.64 5.70 -18.96
N ASP A 27 -9.86 5.51 -18.46
CA ASP A 27 -10.13 5.45 -17.03
C ASP A 27 -9.37 4.27 -16.36
N LEU A 28 -8.62 4.61 -15.31
CA LEU A 28 -7.81 3.66 -14.55
C LEU A 28 -8.62 2.52 -13.95
N VAL A 29 -9.85 2.77 -13.47
CA VAL A 29 -10.65 1.73 -12.78
C VAL A 29 -11.08 0.63 -13.75
N PRO A 30 -11.72 0.92 -14.90
CA PRO A 30 -11.98 -0.08 -15.94
C PRO A 30 -10.73 -0.80 -16.42
N TYR A 31 -9.61 -0.08 -16.59
CA TYR A 31 -8.33 -0.70 -16.96
C TYR A 31 -7.90 -1.78 -15.95
N LEU A 32 -7.93 -1.46 -14.65
CA LEU A 32 -7.56 -2.39 -13.59
C LEU A 32 -8.56 -3.56 -13.48
N VAL A 33 -9.85 -3.30 -13.64
CA VAL A 33 -10.89 -4.34 -13.69
C VAL A 33 -10.63 -5.33 -14.83
N ASN A 34 -10.28 -4.83 -16.02
CA ASN A 34 -9.96 -5.66 -17.17
C ASN A 34 -8.66 -6.44 -16.97
N LEU A 35 -7.61 -5.79 -16.46
CA LEU A 35 -6.33 -6.42 -16.13
C LEU A 35 -6.51 -7.61 -15.17
N THR A 36 -7.46 -7.49 -14.24
CA THR A 36 -7.80 -8.51 -13.24
C THR A 36 -9.01 -9.36 -13.63
N LYS A 37 -9.50 -9.27 -14.88
CA LYS A 37 -10.58 -10.09 -15.45
C LYS A 37 -11.92 -10.03 -14.68
N GLY A 38 -12.28 -8.86 -14.16
CA GLY A 38 -13.53 -8.65 -13.43
C GLY A 38 -13.37 -7.80 -12.15
N GLY A 39 -12.13 -7.46 -11.79
CA GLY A 39 -11.77 -6.76 -10.58
C GLY A 39 -10.98 -7.65 -9.62
N ALA A 40 -10.15 -7.04 -8.78
CA ALA A 40 -9.34 -7.79 -7.82
C ALA A 40 -10.21 -8.33 -6.67
N ASP A 41 -9.90 -9.53 -6.16
CA ASP A 41 -10.54 -10.07 -4.96
C ASP A 41 -10.28 -9.18 -3.74
N TYR A 42 -9.06 -8.64 -3.67
CA TYR A 42 -8.62 -7.72 -2.62
C TYR A 42 -7.88 -6.53 -3.23
N SER A 43 -8.16 -5.33 -2.71
CA SER A 43 -7.32 -4.15 -2.95
C SER A 43 -6.86 -3.53 -1.62
N PHE A 44 -5.70 -2.89 -1.67
CA PHE A 44 -5.11 -2.20 -0.53
C PHE A 44 -4.69 -0.80 -0.95
N GLU A 45 -5.25 0.21 -0.29
CA GLU A 45 -4.80 1.60 -0.48
C GLU A 45 -3.74 1.92 0.57
N CYS A 46 -2.53 2.27 0.11
CA CYS A 46 -1.33 2.41 0.95
C CYS A 46 -0.68 3.80 0.86
N ILE A 47 -1.41 4.82 0.40
CA ILE A 47 -0.89 6.17 0.14
C ILE A 47 -1.49 7.17 1.14
N GLY A 48 -2.80 7.09 1.40
CA GLY A 48 -3.54 8.06 2.21
C GLY A 48 -4.22 9.14 1.38
N ARG A 49 -4.65 8.83 0.14
CA ARG A 49 -5.43 9.77 -0.67
C ARG A 49 -6.83 9.25 -1.00
N THR A 50 -7.86 10.05 -0.75
CA THR A 50 -9.26 9.62 -0.87
C THR A 50 -9.69 9.27 -2.29
N ASP A 51 -9.08 9.89 -3.31
CA ASP A 51 -9.26 9.53 -4.73
C ASP A 51 -8.79 8.10 -5.00
N THR A 52 -7.58 7.75 -4.53
CA THR A 52 -7.04 6.40 -4.68
C THR A 52 -7.77 5.36 -3.82
N MET A 53 -8.31 5.76 -2.66
CA MET A 53 -9.15 4.90 -1.83
C MET A 53 -10.43 4.50 -2.57
N ARG A 54 -11.07 5.47 -3.24
CA ARG A 54 -12.25 5.20 -4.07
C ARG A 54 -11.91 4.29 -5.24
N GLN A 55 -10.82 4.56 -5.96
CA GLN A 55 -10.36 3.74 -7.08
C GLN A 55 -10.06 2.30 -6.64
N ALA A 56 -9.43 2.10 -5.48
CA ALA A 56 -9.16 0.78 -4.91
C ALA A 56 -10.46 0.00 -4.66
N LEU A 57 -11.50 0.64 -4.10
CA LEU A 57 -12.81 0.01 -3.95
C LEU A 57 -13.42 -0.35 -5.31
N GLU A 58 -13.47 0.60 -6.23
CA GLU A 58 -14.20 0.43 -7.48
C GLU A 58 -13.52 -0.57 -8.43
N CYS A 59 -12.21 -0.81 -8.29
CA CYS A 59 -11.49 -1.84 -9.03
C CYS A 59 -11.57 -3.24 -8.41
N CYS A 60 -12.21 -3.40 -7.24
CA CYS A 60 -12.48 -4.73 -6.67
C CYS A 60 -13.54 -5.48 -7.47
N HIS A 61 -13.50 -6.81 -7.37
CA HIS A 61 -14.45 -7.69 -8.03
C HIS A 61 -15.88 -7.42 -7.55
N LYS A 62 -16.82 -7.31 -8.47
CA LYS A 62 -18.24 -7.23 -8.14
C LYS A 62 -18.69 -8.54 -7.49
N GLY A 63 -19.42 -8.47 -6.38
CA GLY A 63 -19.99 -9.64 -5.69
C GLY A 63 -19.28 -10.02 -4.41
N TRP A 64 -17.95 -9.96 -4.38
CA TRP A 64 -17.15 -10.42 -3.22
C TRP A 64 -15.88 -9.61 -2.93
N GLY A 65 -15.52 -8.64 -3.78
CA GLY A 65 -14.25 -7.95 -3.66
C GLY A 65 -14.16 -7.06 -2.43
N GLU A 66 -12.99 -7.02 -1.80
CA GLU A 66 -12.77 -6.31 -0.55
C GLU A 66 -11.66 -5.27 -0.67
N SER A 67 -11.96 -4.02 -0.29
CA SER A 67 -10.99 -2.94 -0.29
C SER A 67 -10.60 -2.55 1.14
N ILE A 68 -9.30 -2.51 1.39
CA ILE A 68 -8.71 -2.24 2.70
C ILE A 68 -7.91 -0.93 2.62
N ILE A 69 -8.35 0.07 3.38
CA ILE A 69 -7.62 1.32 3.55
C ILE A 69 -6.54 1.11 4.63
N ILE A 70 -5.28 1.29 4.23
CA ILE A 70 -4.10 1.30 5.12
C ILE A 70 -3.53 2.72 5.24
N GLY A 71 -3.58 3.50 4.15
CA GLY A 71 -3.14 4.89 4.13
C GLY A 71 -3.97 5.78 5.05
N VAL A 72 -3.34 6.81 5.63
CA VAL A 72 -4.00 7.78 6.51
C VAL A 72 -4.25 9.06 5.73
N ALA A 73 -5.52 9.40 5.52
CA ALA A 73 -5.91 10.62 4.82
C ALA A 73 -5.63 11.87 5.65
N GLY A 74 -5.47 13.01 4.95
CA GLY A 74 -5.37 14.32 5.59
C GLY A 74 -6.62 14.69 6.39
N ALA A 75 -6.47 15.57 7.38
CA ALA A 75 -7.58 15.99 8.23
C ALA A 75 -8.75 16.59 7.42
N GLY A 76 -9.97 16.15 7.73
CA GLY A 76 -11.20 16.64 7.09
C GLY A 76 -11.49 16.08 5.70
N GLN A 77 -10.66 15.16 5.18
CA GLN A 77 -10.95 14.50 3.90
C GLN A 77 -11.96 13.36 4.06
N GLU A 78 -12.80 13.20 3.05
CA GLU A 78 -13.86 12.20 3.04
C GLU A 78 -13.69 11.24 1.85
N ILE A 79 -13.98 9.98 2.10
CA ILE A 79 -14.12 8.97 1.05
C ILE A 79 -15.57 8.96 0.56
N SER A 80 -15.75 8.74 -0.73
CA SER A 80 -17.09 8.63 -1.33
C SER A 80 -17.09 7.62 -2.46
N THR A 81 -18.25 6.99 -2.68
CA THR A 81 -18.52 6.12 -3.83
C THR A 81 -20.03 6.03 -4.05
N ARG A 82 -20.46 5.41 -5.15
CA ARG A 82 -21.88 5.12 -5.36
C ARG A 82 -22.29 3.95 -4.46
N PRO A 83 -23.40 4.02 -3.71
CA PRO A 83 -23.85 2.92 -2.84
C PRO A 83 -24.00 1.59 -3.57
N PHE A 84 -24.30 1.63 -4.87
CA PHE A 84 -24.40 0.44 -5.72
C PHE A 84 -23.12 -0.41 -5.74
N GLN A 85 -21.95 0.18 -5.54
CA GLN A 85 -20.68 -0.56 -5.44
C GLN A 85 -20.71 -1.55 -4.27
N LEU A 86 -21.30 -1.15 -3.14
CA LEU A 86 -21.43 -1.98 -1.94
C LEU A 86 -22.65 -2.90 -2.02
N VAL A 87 -23.79 -2.42 -2.52
CA VAL A 87 -25.00 -3.24 -2.75
C VAL A 87 -24.69 -4.45 -3.62
N THR A 88 -23.79 -4.29 -4.60
CA THR A 88 -23.37 -5.37 -5.48
C THR A 88 -22.26 -6.26 -4.91
N GLY A 89 -22.02 -6.21 -3.60
CA GLY A 89 -21.24 -7.20 -2.86
C GLY A 89 -19.81 -6.82 -2.51
N ARG A 90 -19.38 -5.57 -2.76
CA ARG A 90 -18.06 -5.11 -2.29
C ARG A 90 -18.08 -4.75 -0.82
N VAL A 91 -16.95 -4.94 -0.16
CA VAL A 91 -16.73 -4.53 1.23
C VAL A 91 -15.66 -3.45 1.28
N TRP A 92 -15.89 -2.39 2.06
CA TRP A 92 -14.90 -1.34 2.31
C TRP A 92 -14.58 -1.27 3.80
N ARG A 93 -13.32 -1.49 4.16
CA ARG A 93 -12.86 -1.50 5.56
C ARG A 93 -11.49 -0.84 5.71
N GLY A 94 -11.10 -0.55 6.95
CA GLY A 94 -9.78 -0.04 7.29
C GLY A 94 -8.95 -1.04 8.09
N SER A 95 -7.66 -0.76 8.23
CA SER A 95 -6.76 -1.49 9.12
C SER A 95 -5.87 -0.53 9.90
N ALA A 96 -5.78 -0.74 11.21
CA ALA A 96 -4.83 -0.06 12.07
C ALA A 96 -3.76 -1.06 12.52
N PHE A 97 -2.49 -0.74 12.29
CA PHE A 97 -1.34 -1.59 12.66
C PHE A 97 -1.47 -3.05 12.13
N GLY A 98 -2.10 -3.24 10.98
CA GLY A 98 -2.34 -4.56 10.40
C GLY A 98 -3.31 -5.45 11.20
N GLY A 99 -4.04 -4.91 12.17
CA GLY A 99 -4.87 -5.67 13.11
C GLY A 99 -4.08 -6.38 14.21
N ALA A 100 -2.77 -6.14 14.33
CA ALA A 100 -1.93 -6.77 15.35
C ALA A 100 -2.18 -6.17 16.73
N ARG A 101 -2.18 -7.02 17.77
CA ARG A 101 -2.17 -6.55 19.16
C ARG A 101 -0.73 -6.36 19.59
N GLY A 102 -0.27 -5.10 19.64
CA GLY A 102 1.13 -4.71 19.85
C GLY A 102 1.96 -5.66 20.73
N ARG A 103 1.68 -5.70 22.05
CA ARG A 103 2.47 -6.51 23.00
C ARG A 103 2.42 -8.02 22.75
N THR A 104 1.33 -8.52 22.17
CA THR A 104 1.09 -9.96 22.04
C THR A 104 1.56 -10.51 20.71
N ASP A 105 1.44 -9.73 19.64
CA ASP A 105 1.66 -10.21 18.28
C ASP A 105 2.99 -9.72 17.68
N VAL A 106 3.57 -8.59 18.15
CA VAL A 106 4.90 -8.14 17.68
C VAL A 106 6.01 -9.17 17.92
N PRO A 107 6.12 -9.84 19.09
CA PRO A 107 7.13 -10.88 19.28
C PRO A 107 7.03 -12.00 18.24
N LYS A 108 5.81 -12.38 17.83
CA LYS A 108 5.61 -13.41 16.79
C LYS A 108 6.09 -12.94 15.42
N ILE A 109 5.94 -11.66 15.09
CA ILE A 109 6.47 -11.07 13.84
C ILE A 109 8.00 -11.12 13.85
N VAL A 110 8.63 -10.87 15.01
CA VAL A 110 10.08 -11.05 15.17
C VAL A 110 10.46 -12.52 14.97
N ASP A 111 9.75 -13.46 15.57
CA ASP A 111 10.01 -14.89 15.38
C ASP A 111 9.89 -15.30 13.91
N TRP A 112 8.90 -14.78 13.18
CA TRP A 112 8.75 -15.02 11.74
C TRP A 112 9.92 -14.45 10.93
N TYR A 113 10.43 -13.27 11.28
CA TYR A 113 11.62 -12.70 10.67
C TYR A 113 12.85 -13.57 10.93
N MET A 114 13.10 -13.94 12.20
CA MET A 114 14.23 -14.79 12.58
C MET A 114 14.17 -16.18 11.93
N ALA A 115 12.95 -16.69 11.68
CA ALA A 115 12.72 -17.94 10.96
C ALA A 115 12.72 -17.80 9.42
N GLY A 116 13.01 -16.61 8.89
CA GLY A 116 13.05 -16.35 7.44
C GLY A 116 11.69 -16.40 6.74
N LYS A 117 10.57 -16.38 7.47
CA LYS A 117 9.22 -16.41 6.90
C LYS A 117 8.79 -15.08 6.29
N ILE A 118 9.39 -13.99 6.75
CA ILE A 118 9.16 -12.64 6.22
C ILE A 118 10.50 -11.95 5.97
N GLN A 119 10.56 -11.14 4.92
CA GLN A 119 11.74 -10.37 4.56
C GLN A 119 11.60 -8.93 5.08
N ILE A 120 12.55 -8.50 5.93
CA ILE A 120 12.60 -7.12 6.44
C ILE A 120 13.82 -6.38 5.89
N ASP A 121 14.99 -7.04 5.88
CA ASP A 121 16.27 -6.42 5.48
C ASP A 121 16.23 -5.67 4.14
N PRO A 122 15.58 -6.18 3.06
CA PRO A 122 15.52 -5.46 1.79
C PRO A 122 14.75 -4.13 1.84
N LEU A 123 13.91 -3.92 2.86
CA LEU A 123 13.17 -2.68 3.06
C LEU A 123 14.05 -1.59 3.69
N ILE A 124 15.16 -1.96 4.33
CA ILE A 124 16.14 -1.04 4.90
C ILE A 124 17.06 -0.58 3.76
N THR A 125 16.80 0.59 3.21
CA THR A 125 17.59 1.12 2.09
C THR A 125 18.74 2.02 2.55
N HIS A 126 18.68 2.53 3.78
CA HIS A 126 19.71 3.40 4.34
C HIS A 126 19.93 3.08 5.82
N ASN A 127 21.18 3.20 6.26
CA ASN A 127 21.59 3.18 7.66
C ASN A 127 22.47 4.40 7.90
N MET A 128 22.20 5.16 8.96
CA MET A 128 22.97 6.36 9.28
C MET A 128 22.91 6.67 10.79
N PRO A 129 23.88 7.40 11.34
CA PRO A 129 23.89 7.70 12.76
C PRO A 129 22.92 8.86 13.09
N LEU A 130 22.55 8.99 14.36
CA LEU A 130 21.55 9.96 14.84
C LEU A 130 21.87 11.41 14.43
N GLU A 131 23.15 11.78 14.32
CA GLU A 131 23.58 13.12 13.92
C GLU A 131 23.11 13.49 12.51
N LYS A 132 22.80 12.49 11.67
CA LYS A 132 22.30 12.66 10.30
C LYS A 132 20.79 12.50 10.16
N ILE A 133 20.04 12.63 11.26
CA ILE A 133 18.59 12.47 11.24
C ILE A 133 17.87 13.36 10.20
N ASN A 134 18.35 14.59 9.97
CA ASN A 134 17.75 15.48 8.98
C ASN A 134 17.96 14.98 7.54
N ASP A 135 19.15 14.45 7.21
CA ASP A 135 19.41 13.82 5.90
C ASP A 135 18.42 12.65 5.66
N ALA A 136 18.03 11.92 6.71
CA ALA A 136 17.02 10.85 6.61
C ALA A 136 15.64 11.39 6.21
N PHE A 137 15.24 12.56 6.74
CA PHE A 137 14.01 13.22 6.36
C PHE A 137 14.07 13.71 4.91
N ASP A 138 15.20 14.26 4.46
CA ASP A 138 15.36 14.72 3.08
C ASP A 138 15.18 13.55 2.10
N LEU A 139 15.84 12.41 2.36
CA LEU A 139 15.69 11.19 1.55
C LEU A 139 14.24 10.67 1.50
N MET A 140 13.48 10.84 2.58
CA MET A 140 12.06 10.48 2.63
C MET A 140 11.22 11.39 1.71
N HIS A 141 11.44 12.71 1.74
CA HIS A 141 10.72 13.66 0.89
C HIS A 141 11.07 13.48 -0.59
N GLU A 142 12.33 13.18 -0.90
CA GLU A 142 12.78 12.90 -2.27
C GLU A 142 12.29 11.55 -2.80
N GLY A 143 11.68 10.70 -1.96
CA GLY A 143 11.23 9.36 -2.33
C GLY A 143 12.37 8.38 -2.62
N LYS A 144 13.60 8.71 -2.23
CA LYS A 144 14.81 7.87 -2.43
C LYS A 144 14.99 6.81 -1.34
N SER A 145 14.27 6.90 -0.23
CA SER A 145 14.25 5.87 0.81
C SER A 145 12.98 5.00 0.78
N ILE A 146 13.06 3.83 1.42
CA ILE A 146 11.90 3.03 1.83
C ILE A 146 11.85 3.04 3.36
N ARG A 147 12.91 2.55 4.00
CA ARG A 147 13.18 2.74 5.43
C ARG A 147 14.64 3.13 5.63
N THR A 148 14.83 4.08 6.54
CA THR A 148 16.14 4.47 7.06
C THR A 148 16.21 4.05 8.52
N VAL A 149 17.22 3.26 8.87
CA VAL A 149 17.50 2.90 10.26
C VAL A 149 18.52 3.89 10.83
N ILE A 150 18.21 4.41 12.01
CA ILE A 150 19.06 5.35 12.75
C ILE A 150 19.77 4.60 13.87
N THR A 151 21.10 4.72 13.93
CA THR A 151 21.94 4.15 15.01
C THR A 151 22.40 5.24 15.97
N TYR A 152 22.55 4.88 17.25
CA TYR A 152 22.93 5.78 18.35
C TYR A 152 24.38 5.55 18.79
#